data_AF-A0A413KAT9-F1
#
_entry.id   AF-A0A413KAT9-F1
#
_cell.length_a   1.000
_cell.length_b   1.000
_cell.length_c   1.000
_cell.angle_alpha   90.00
_cell.angle_beta   90.00
_cell.angle_gamma   90.00
#
_symmetry.space_group_name_H-M   'P 1'
#
loop_
_entity.id
_entity.type
_entity.pdbx_description
1 polymer ?
#
loop_
_entity_poly.entity_id
_entity_poly.type
_entity_poly.pdbx_seq_one_letter_code
_entity_poly.pdbx_strand_id
1 'polypeptide(L)'
;MPDLEDSAYYAAAGHGDAAEFLAVRTAMIQGIAVSPECRRMGVGAEIKRHCGLWAAQHGCVLVLSVVTNDAAARMNEKAGYQVLPPLVTLVVEAVDHGRSVTFIGLPFDRDSPACTRWASVWLATLMGLRSRLAWEVWPRDDAVRSCSRRILP
;
A
#
# COMPACT_ATOMS: atom_id res chain seq x y z
N MET A 1 -9.87 -5.83 2.04
CA MET A 1 -10.87 -5.30 2.99
C MET A 1 -10.48 -3.87 3.34
N PRO A 2 -11.39 -3.02 3.82
CA PRO A 2 -11.03 -1.66 4.25
C PRO A 2 -10.00 -1.71 5.38
N ASP A 3 -9.15 -0.69 5.46
CA ASP A 3 -8.10 -0.61 6.49
C ASP A 3 -8.62 0.03 7.77
N LEU A 4 -9.46 -0.73 8.49
CA LEU A 4 -10.16 -0.23 9.68
C LEU A 4 -9.25 -0.06 10.90
N GLU A 5 -8.15 -0.81 10.96
CA GLU A 5 -7.18 -0.72 12.06
C GLU A 5 -6.40 0.59 11.99
N ASP A 6 -5.77 0.87 10.85
CA ASP A 6 -5.08 2.13 10.62
C ASP A 6 -6.06 3.31 10.69
N SER A 7 -7.29 3.14 10.15
CA SER A 7 -8.35 4.16 10.27
C SER A 7 -8.67 4.51 11.72
N ALA A 8 -8.87 3.52 12.58
CA ALA A 8 -9.17 3.74 14.00
C ALA A 8 -8.03 4.46 14.73
N TYR A 9 -6.78 4.11 14.41
CA TYR A 9 -5.61 4.80 14.94
C TYR A 9 -5.60 6.29 14.55
N TYR A 10 -5.79 6.60 13.26
CA TYR A 10 -5.81 7.99 12.79
C TYR A 10 -7.00 8.77 13.35
N ALA A 11 -8.16 8.13 13.53
CA ALA A 11 -9.32 8.76 14.16
C ALA A 11 -9.01 9.15 15.61
N ALA A 12 -8.40 8.25 16.39
CA ALA A 12 -8.00 8.51 17.77
C ALA A 12 -6.93 9.61 17.88
N ALA A 13 -6.06 9.73 16.88
CA ALA A 13 -5.03 10.77 16.80
C ALA A 13 -5.56 12.15 16.33
N GLY A 14 -6.86 12.28 16.04
CA GLY A 14 -7.45 13.54 15.57
C GLY A 14 -7.27 13.81 14.07
N HIS A 15 -6.86 12.80 13.29
CA HIS A 15 -6.65 12.88 11.85
C HIS A 15 -7.86 12.31 11.07
N GLY A 16 -9.00 12.98 11.19
CA GLY A 16 -10.29 12.51 10.64
C GLY A 16 -10.28 12.25 9.13
N ASP A 17 -9.68 13.12 8.32
CA ASP A 17 -9.62 12.94 6.87
C ASP A 17 -8.79 11.70 6.47
N ALA A 18 -7.68 11.43 7.17
CA ALA A 18 -6.88 10.22 6.95
C ALA A 18 -7.63 8.96 7.38
N ALA A 19 -8.31 9.02 8.52
CA ALA A 19 -9.14 7.91 9.01
C ALA A 19 -10.28 7.58 8.03
N GLU A 20 -10.99 8.59 7.52
CA GLU A 20 -12.04 8.43 6.51
C GLU A 20 -11.47 7.80 5.25
N PHE A 21 -10.36 8.34 4.72
CA PHE A 21 -9.73 7.83 3.49
C PHE A 21 -9.28 6.37 3.62
N LEU A 22 -8.71 5.97 4.76
CA LEU A 22 -8.34 4.58 5.02
C LEU A 22 -9.56 3.66 5.11
N ALA A 23 -10.63 4.12 5.76
CA ALA A 23 -11.86 3.34 5.93
C ALA A 23 -12.68 3.17 4.65
N VAL A 24 -12.68 4.16 3.75
CA VAL A 24 -13.63 4.15 2.61
C VAL A 24 -12.95 4.14 1.24
N ARG A 25 -11.67 4.54 1.15
CA ARG A 25 -10.94 4.68 -0.12
C ARG A 25 -9.74 3.76 -0.26
N THR A 26 -9.40 3.02 0.79
CA THR A 26 -8.22 2.15 0.82
C THR A 26 -8.62 0.71 1.12
N ALA A 27 -8.05 -0.23 0.36
CA ALA A 27 -8.14 -1.65 0.67
C ALA A 27 -6.77 -2.18 1.13
N MET A 28 -6.75 -2.88 2.26
CA MET A 28 -5.58 -3.61 2.74
C MET A 28 -5.64 -5.09 2.34
N ILE A 29 -4.51 -5.62 1.88
CA ILE A 29 -4.23 -7.05 1.70
C ILE A 29 -3.17 -7.46 2.72
N GLN A 30 -3.63 -8.02 3.84
CA GLN A 30 -2.75 -8.44 4.95
C GLN A 30 -1.93 -9.69 4.64
N GLY A 31 -2.34 -10.53 3.67
CA GLY A 31 -1.54 -11.67 3.23
C GLY A 31 -2.22 -12.52 2.16
N ILE A 32 -1.40 -13.15 1.32
CA ILE A 32 -1.83 -14.20 0.38
C ILE A 32 -0.93 -15.40 0.61
N ALA A 33 -1.54 -16.52 1.00
CA ALA A 33 -0.86 -17.80 1.14
C ALA A 33 -1.32 -18.74 0.02
N VAL A 34 -0.36 -19.47 -0.57
CA VAL A 34 -0.63 -20.47 -1.60
C VAL A 34 0.01 -21.78 -1.16
N SER A 35 -0.81 -22.85 -1.14
CA SER A 35 -0.36 -24.20 -0.81
C SER A 35 0.84 -24.60 -1.67
N PRO A 36 1.85 -25.31 -1.13
CA PRO A 36 3.04 -25.72 -1.88
C PRO A 36 2.73 -26.39 -3.23
N GLU A 37 1.70 -27.23 -3.28
CA GLU A 37 1.26 -28.00 -4.44
C GLU A 37 0.70 -27.10 -5.56
N CYS A 38 0.20 -25.90 -5.20
CA CYS A 38 -0.40 -24.93 -6.12
C CYS A 38 0.55 -23.78 -6.49
N ARG A 39 1.81 -23.80 -6.00
CA ARG A 39 2.78 -22.73 -6.30
C ARG A 39 3.18 -22.77 -7.77
N ARG A 40 3.57 -21.61 -8.29
CA ARG A 40 3.99 -21.41 -9.70
C ARG A 40 2.88 -21.66 -10.75
N MET A 41 1.65 -21.93 -10.32
CA MET A 41 0.47 -22.04 -11.19
C MET A 41 -0.27 -20.70 -11.38
N GLY A 42 0.27 -19.59 -10.87
CA GLY A 42 -0.35 -18.26 -10.98
C GLY A 42 -1.45 -17.96 -9.94
N VAL A 43 -1.81 -18.91 -9.07
CA VAL A 43 -2.91 -18.76 -8.08
C VAL A 43 -2.79 -17.49 -7.23
N GLY A 44 -1.61 -17.21 -6.67
CA GLY A 44 -1.41 -16.02 -5.84
C GLY A 44 -1.63 -14.70 -6.60
N ALA A 45 -1.21 -14.65 -7.86
CA ALA A 45 -1.44 -13.49 -8.72
C ALA A 45 -2.93 -13.32 -9.05
N GLU A 46 -3.63 -14.43 -9.27
CA GLU A 46 -5.08 -14.41 -9.54
C GLU A 46 -5.89 -13.98 -8.33
N ILE A 47 -5.52 -14.42 -7.12
CA ILE A 47 -6.09 -13.93 -5.86
C ILE A 47 -5.85 -12.42 -5.75
N LYS A 48 -4.62 -11.95 -5.99
CA LYS A 48 -4.27 -10.52 -5.93
C LYS A 48 -5.10 -9.69 -6.92
N ARG A 49 -5.30 -10.20 -8.14
CA ARG A 49 -6.15 -9.57 -9.17
C ARG A 49 -7.59 -9.44 -8.69
N HIS A 50 -8.15 -10.51 -8.12
CA HIS A 50 -9.50 -10.48 -7.55
C HIS A 50 -9.63 -9.48 -6.40
N CYS A 51 -8.64 -9.38 -5.52
CA CYS A 51 -8.62 -8.35 -4.47
C CYS A 51 -8.64 -6.93 -5.06
N GLY A 52 -7.88 -6.67 -6.13
CA GLY A 52 -7.89 -5.39 -6.83
C GLY A 52 -9.25 -5.07 -7.45
N LEU A 53 -9.88 -6.05 -8.10
CA LEU A 53 -11.23 -5.91 -8.67
C LEU A 53 -12.28 -5.64 -7.58
N TRP A 54 -12.24 -6.40 -6.48
CA TRP A 54 -13.11 -6.18 -5.34
C TRP A 54 -12.95 -4.75 -4.81
N ALA A 55 -11.71 -4.28 -4.63
CA ALA A 55 -11.44 -2.94 -4.14
C ALA A 55 -12.00 -1.86 -5.07
N ALA A 56 -11.83 -2.02 -6.39
CA ALA A 56 -12.40 -1.10 -7.38
C ALA A 56 -13.94 -1.10 -7.34
N GLN A 57 -14.58 -2.27 -7.24
CA GLN A 57 -16.04 -2.39 -7.13
C GLN A 57 -16.61 -1.72 -5.88
N HIS A 58 -15.80 -1.60 -4.81
CA HIS A 58 -16.19 -1.01 -3.54
C HIS A 58 -15.72 0.46 -3.40
N GLY A 59 -15.32 1.10 -4.51
CA GLY A 59 -14.98 2.52 -4.52
C GLY A 59 -13.61 2.86 -3.91
N CYS A 60 -12.78 1.86 -3.61
CA CYS A 60 -11.41 2.11 -3.24
C CYS A 60 -10.63 2.70 -4.42
N VAL A 61 -9.62 3.50 -4.11
CA VAL A 61 -8.69 4.07 -5.11
C VAL A 61 -7.26 3.62 -4.85
N LEU A 62 -6.96 3.15 -3.64
CA LEU A 62 -5.66 2.67 -3.21
C LEU A 62 -5.78 1.24 -2.69
N VAL A 63 -4.84 0.38 -3.06
CA VAL A 63 -4.65 -0.92 -2.43
C VAL A 63 -3.27 -0.97 -1.79
N LEU A 64 -3.24 -1.34 -0.51
CA LEU A 64 -2.04 -1.54 0.27
C LEU A 64 -1.83 -3.02 0.57
N SER A 65 -0.59 -3.42 0.79
CA SER A 65 -0.23 -4.78 1.17
C SER A 65 1.08 -4.78 1.94
N VAL A 66 1.14 -5.60 2.98
CA VAL A 66 2.39 -5.91 3.69
C VAL A 66 2.97 -7.19 3.11
N VAL A 67 4.24 -7.14 2.72
CA VAL A 67 4.95 -8.21 2.03
C VAL A 67 6.06 -8.72 2.92
N THR A 68 5.97 -9.99 3.35
CA THR A 68 6.89 -10.57 4.35
C THR A 68 7.90 -11.57 3.76
N ASN A 69 8.01 -11.68 2.43
CA ASN A 69 9.05 -12.48 1.77
C ASN A 69 9.24 -12.07 0.30
N ASP A 70 10.35 -12.51 -0.30
CA ASP A 70 10.73 -12.11 -1.67
C ASP A 70 9.83 -12.72 -2.76
N ALA A 71 9.22 -13.86 -2.52
CA ALA A 71 8.28 -14.46 -3.48
C ALA A 71 7.02 -13.61 -3.59
N ALA A 72 6.51 -13.13 -2.46
CA ALA A 72 5.40 -12.19 -2.40
C ALA A 72 5.78 -10.81 -2.98
N ALA A 73 7.01 -10.34 -2.76
CA ALA A 73 7.50 -9.11 -3.39
C ALA A 73 7.45 -9.19 -4.93
N ARG A 74 8.04 -10.26 -5.50
CA ARG A 74 8.00 -10.49 -6.95
C ARG A 74 6.60 -10.65 -7.51
N MET A 75 5.68 -11.25 -6.74
CA MET A 75 4.28 -11.35 -7.13
C MET A 75 3.61 -9.98 -7.19
N ASN A 76 3.88 -9.11 -6.21
CA ASN A 76 3.37 -7.74 -6.17
C ASN A 76 3.87 -6.91 -7.36
N GLU A 77 5.19 -6.95 -7.61
CA GLU A 77 5.81 -6.25 -8.76
C GLU A 77 5.18 -6.68 -10.08
N LYS A 78 5.02 -7.99 -10.30
CA LYS A 78 4.37 -8.54 -11.50
C LYS A 78 2.90 -8.13 -11.63
N ALA A 79 2.23 -7.90 -10.50
CA ALA A 79 0.86 -7.41 -10.46
C ALA A 79 0.77 -5.88 -10.62
N GLY A 80 1.88 -5.18 -10.88
CA GLY A 80 1.91 -3.73 -11.09
C GLY A 80 1.93 -2.91 -9.79
N TYR A 81 2.16 -3.55 -8.64
CA TYR A 81 2.33 -2.83 -7.38
C TYR A 81 3.73 -2.24 -7.32
N GLN A 82 3.81 -1.03 -6.79
CA GLN A 82 5.07 -0.49 -6.33
C GLN A 82 5.46 -1.15 -5.01
N VAL A 83 6.60 -1.82 -4.99
CA VAL A 83 7.14 -2.45 -3.78
C VAL A 83 8.30 -1.61 -3.26
N LEU A 84 8.21 -1.17 -2.01
CA LEU A 84 9.26 -0.40 -1.37
C LEU A 84 10.41 -1.32 -0.91
N PRO A 85 11.61 -0.77 -0.69
CA PRO A 85 12.69 -1.52 -0.05
C PRO A 85 12.28 -2.03 1.35
N PRO A 86 12.96 -3.07 1.87
CA PRO A 86 12.64 -3.61 3.18
C PRO A 86 12.71 -2.56 4.28
N LEU A 87 11.76 -2.65 5.22
CA LEU A 87 11.68 -1.81 6.42
C LEU A 87 11.58 -0.30 6.16
N VAL A 88 11.21 0.10 4.93
CA VAL A 88 10.95 1.50 4.60
C VAL A 88 9.49 1.83 4.91
N THR A 89 9.29 2.93 5.64
CA THR A 89 7.98 3.49 5.96
C THR A 89 7.28 3.97 4.69
N LEU A 90 6.01 3.60 4.53
CA LEU A 90 5.16 4.14 3.48
C LEU A 90 4.58 5.49 3.93
N VAL A 91 4.77 6.52 3.12
CA VAL A 91 4.05 7.80 3.25
C VAL A 91 3.16 7.95 2.03
N VAL A 92 1.88 8.23 2.26
CA VAL A 92 0.90 8.49 1.21
C VAL A 92 0.43 9.93 1.31
N GLU A 93 0.57 10.65 0.21
CA GLU A 93 -0.07 11.93 0.00
C GLU A 93 -1.08 11.79 -1.13
N ALA A 94 -2.34 12.11 -0.86
CA ALA A 94 -3.45 11.96 -1.77
C ALA A 94 -4.28 13.24 -1.81
N VAL A 95 -4.98 13.45 -2.93
CA VAL A 95 -6.06 14.42 -3.01
C VAL A 95 -7.33 13.66 -3.29
N ASP A 96 -8.27 13.68 -2.36
CA ASP A 96 -9.57 13.01 -2.49
C ASP A 96 -10.70 14.05 -2.45
N HIS A 97 -11.47 14.15 -3.54
CA HIS A 97 -12.53 15.16 -3.69
C HIS A 97 -12.11 16.60 -3.32
N GLY A 98 -10.87 16.98 -3.65
CA GLY A 98 -10.32 18.30 -3.35
C GLY A 98 -9.78 18.48 -1.93
N ARG A 99 -9.85 17.46 -1.08
CA ARG A 99 -9.22 17.42 0.24
C ARG A 99 -7.85 16.75 0.14
N SER A 100 -6.82 17.39 0.68
CA SER A 100 -5.50 16.75 0.82
C SER A 100 -5.53 15.79 2.00
N VAL A 101 -5.10 14.56 1.77
CA VAL A 101 -4.99 13.51 2.78
C VAL A 101 -3.53 13.07 2.84
N THR A 102 -2.95 13.09 4.04
CA THR A 102 -1.62 12.54 4.27
C THR A 102 -1.69 11.53 5.40
N PHE A 103 -1.15 10.34 5.16
CA PHE A 103 -0.97 9.34 6.21
C PHE A 103 0.32 8.55 6.00
N ILE A 104 0.79 7.98 7.09
CA ILE A 104 1.91 7.06 7.15
C ILE A 104 1.32 5.66 7.35
N GLY A 105 1.67 4.70 6.49
CA GLY A 105 1.36 3.30 6.76
C GLY A 105 2.05 2.89 8.05
N LEU A 106 1.33 2.26 8.99
CA LEU A 106 1.85 2.04 10.33
C LEU A 106 3.25 1.40 10.30
N PRO A 107 4.21 1.94 11.08
CA PRO A 107 5.61 1.56 10.97
C PRO A 107 5.81 0.10 11.36
N PHE A 108 6.75 -0.57 10.67
CA PHE A 108 7.21 -1.89 11.07
C PHE A 108 7.85 -1.83 12.47
N ASP A 109 7.39 -2.70 13.37
CA ASP A 109 7.97 -2.84 14.69
C ASP A 109 9.32 -3.59 14.66
N ARG A 110 9.95 -3.75 15.83
CA ARG A 110 11.23 -4.48 15.95
C ARG A 110 11.10 -5.98 15.66
N ASP A 111 9.89 -6.51 15.75
CA ASP A 111 9.60 -7.93 15.58
C ASP A 111 9.26 -8.28 14.12
N SER A 112 9.03 -7.27 13.29
CA SER A 112 8.79 -7.40 11.86
C SER A 112 9.98 -8.07 11.16
N PRO A 113 9.75 -9.12 10.34
CA PRO A 113 10.81 -9.76 9.56
C PRO A 113 11.63 -8.75 8.77
N ALA A 114 12.95 -8.94 8.69
CA ALA A 114 13.85 -8.00 7.99
C ALA A 114 13.53 -7.80 6.50
N CYS A 115 12.77 -8.72 5.90
CA CYS A 115 12.31 -8.65 4.52
C CYS A 115 10.91 -8.04 4.36
N THR A 116 10.32 -7.51 5.44
CA THR A 116 9.00 -6.88 5.42
C THR A 116 9.04 -5.60 4.61
N ARG A 117 8.09 -5.45 3.69
CA ARG A 117 8.00 -4.35 2.72
C ARG A 117 6.56 -3.89 2.60
N TRP A 118 6.39 -2.60 2.34
CA TRP A 118 5.13 -2.09 1.82
C TRP A 118 5.03 -2.34 0.32
N ALA A 119 3.85 -2.72 -0.12
CA ALA A 119 3.48 -2.72 -1.53
C ALA A 119 2.18 -1.94 -1.70
N SER A 120 2.15 -1.04 -2.67
CA SER A 120 0.97 -0.20 -2.93
C SER A 120 0.68 -0.11 -4.41
N VAL A 121 -0.59 0.11 -4.74
CA VAL A 121 -0.99 0.42 -6.11
C VAL A 121 -2.24 1.27 -6.10
N TRP A 122 -2.29 2.24 -7.01
CA TRP A 122 -3.51 2.99 -7.28
C TRP A 122 -4.33 2.22 -8.30
N LEU A 123 -5.62 2.06 -8.02
CA LEU A 123 -6.49 1.26 -8.88
C LEU A 123 -6.63 1.90 -10.26
N ALA A 124 -6.51 3.22 -10.37
CA ALA A 124 -6.39 3.89 -11.67
C ALA A 124 -5.22 3.32 -12.50
N THR A 125 -4.04 3.12 -11.92
CA THR A 125 -2.88 2.49 -12.59
C THR A 125 -3.20 1.06 -13.05
N LEU A 126 -3.88 0.25 -12.22
CA LEU A 126 -4.27 -1.11 -12.59
C LEU A 126 -5.34 -1.15 -13.69
N MET A 127 -6.16 -0.11 -13.78
CA MET A 127 -7.22 0.03 -14.78
C MET A 127 -6.75 0.76 -16.05
N GLY A 128 -5.46 1.05 -16.17
CA GLY A 128 -4.90 1.77 -17.33
C GLY A 128 -5.27 3.26 -17.40
N LEU A 129 -5.76 3.84 -16.30
CA LEU A 129 -6.09 5.25 -16.16
C LEU A 129 -4.89 6.01 -15.57
N ARG A 130 -4.61 7.20 -16.08
CA ARG A 130 -3.52 8.04 -15.57
C ARG A 130 -3.86 8.55 -14.16
N SER A 131 -3.22 7.98 -13.15
CA SER A 131 -3.13 8.57 -11.81
C SER A 131 -1.76 9.21 -11.59
N ARG A 132 -1.74 10.42 -11.00
CA ARG A 132 -0.50 11.03 -10.50
C ARG A 132 -0.21 10.43 -9.14
N LEU A 133 0.97 9.84 -9.01
CA LEU A 133 1.49 9.24 -7.79
C LEU A 133 2.72 10.04 -7.37
N ALA A 134 2.71 10.55 -6.15
CA ALA A 134 3.92 11.05 -5.50
C ALA A 134 4.16 10.16 -4.27
N TRP A 135 5.40 9.72 -4.09
CA TRP A 135 5.86 9.00 -2.91
C TRP A 135 7.27 9.48 -2.57
N GLU A 136 7.61 9.44 -1.30
CA GLU A 136 8.90 9.87 -0.77
C GLU A 136 9.51 8.75 0.08
N VAL A 137 10.84 8.59 0.05
CA VAL A 137 11.57 7.57 0.81
C VAL A 137 12.28 8.25 1.98
N TRP A 138 11.90 7.91 3.21
CA TRP A 138 12.65 8.30 4.40
C TRP A 138 13.67 7.21 4.75
N PRO A 139 14.98 7.52 4.81
CA PRO A 139 15.94 6.65 5.47
C PRO A 139 15.62 6.55 6.97
N ARG A 140 16.00 5.41 7.55
CA ARG A 140 15.68 5.02 8.93
C ARG A 140 16.36 5.89 10.00
N ASP A 141 17.40 6.63 9.62
CA ASP A 141 18.23 7.39 10.54
C ASP A 141 18.29 8.87 10.13
N ASP A 142 18.07 9.72 11.13
CA ASP A 142 18.26 11.17 11.16
C ASP A 142 17.14 12.08 10.64
N ALA A 143 16.50 12.72 11.64
CA ALA A 143 16.03 14.10 11.69
C ALA A 143 15.83 14.81 10.34
N VAL A 144 14.57 15.14 10.06
CA VAL A 144 14.10 16.33 9.33
C VAL A 144 15.19 17.00 8.49
N ARG A 145 15.43 16.52 7.25
CA ARG A 145 15.94 17.37 6.16
C ARG A 145 15.96 16.71 4.77
N SER A 146 15.46 17.54 3.86
CA SER A 146 15.65 17.61 2.42
C SER A 146 14.90 16.59 1.56
N CYS A 147 13.80 17.13 1.04
CA CYS A 147 12.92 16.59 0.03
C CYS A 147 13.65 16.33 -1.29
N SER A 148 13.42 15.17 -1.90
CA SER A 148 13.78 14.93 -3.30
C SER A 148 12.61 14.32 -4.04
N ARG A 149 11.76 15.21 -4.58
CA ARG A 149 10.68 14.90 -5.52
C ARG A 149 11.24 14.11 -6.70
N ARG A 150 10.86 12.84 -6.86
CA ARG A 150 11.05 12.12 -8.11
C ARG A 150 9.70 12.02 -8.83
N ILE A 151 9.44 13.00 -9.69
CA ILE A 151 8.33 12.94 -10.65
C ILE A 151 8.80 12.01 -11.77
N LEU A 152 8.22 10.82 -11.89
CA LEU A 152 8.38 10.02 -13.10
C LEU A 152 7.44 10.56 -14.19
N PRO A 153 7.92 10.73 -15.43
CA PRO A 153 7.15 11.28 -16.56
C PRO A 153 6.01 10.37 -17.04
#